data_AF-A0A1E7WST6-F1
#
_entry.id   AF-A0A1E7WST6-F1
#
_cell.length_a   1.000
_cell.length_b   1.000
_cell.length_c   1.000
_cell.angle_alpha   90.00
_cell.angle_beta   90.00
_cell.angle_gamma   90.00
#
_symmetry.space_group_name_H-M   'P 1'
#
loop_
_entity.id
_entity.type
_entity.pdbx_description
1 polymer ?
#
loop_
_entity_poly.entity_id
_entity_poly.type
_entity_poly.pdbx_seq_one_letter_code
_entity_poly.pdbx_strand_id
1 'polypeptide(L)'
;MTDMELEALNDKATGRLLMADVFDEAAFKNLYSYICEVAEKLKRESVLSKQFLAVVLNAASAIRSRAEYLPDVKKRIALADDFDMVLALVAVGEAPSDRRPNVPRVI
;
A
#
# COMPACT_ATOMS: atom_id res chain seq x y z
N MET A 1 -6.11 -13.95 -13.20
CA MET A 1 -7.43 -13.74 -12.58
C MET A 1 -7.33 -12.46 -11.79
N THR A 2 -8.24 -11.51 -11.98
CA THR A 2 -8.25 -10.22 -11.27
C THR A 2 -8.72 -10.43 -9.84
N ASP A 3 -8.02 -9.83 -8.89
CA ASP A 3 -8.41 -9.80 -7.49
C ASP A 3 -9.47 -8.71 -7.29
N MET A 4 -10.74 -9.13 -7.22
CA MET A 4 -11.89 -8.23 -7.10
C MET A 4 -11.95 -7.53 -5.74
N GLU A 5 -11.41 -8.16 -4.69
CA GLU A 5 -11.41 -7.58 -3.35
C GLU A 5 -10.37 -6.46 -3.26
N LEU A 6 -9.18 -6.70 -3.79
CA LEU A 6 -8.14 -5.67 -3.90
C LEU A 6 -8.60 -4.46 -4.70
N GLU A 7 -9.31 -4.68 -5.82
CA GLU A 7 -9.89 -3.61 -6.63
C GLU A 7 -10.92 -2.78 -5.84
N ALA A 8 -11.86 -3.45 -5.17
CA ALA A 8 -12.89 -2.78 -4.38
C ALA A 8 -12.30 -1.98 -3.19
N LEU A 9 -11.25 -2.49 -2.55
CA LEU A 9 -10.53 -1.79 -1.49
C LEU A 9 -9.76 -0.58 -2.04
N ASN A 10 -9.10 -0.74 -3.18
CA ASN A 10 -8.38 0.34 -3.85
C ASN A 10 -9.32 1.48 -4.22
N ASP A 11 -10.47 1.20 -4.83
CA ASP A 11 -11.44 2.23 -5.22
C ASP A 11 -11.98 3.02 -4.02
N LYS A 12 -12.28 2.32 -2.92
CA LYS A 12 -12.76 2.96 -1.68
C LYS A 12 -11.72 3.86 -1.03
N ALA A 13 -10.44 3.52 -1.13
CA ALA A 13 -9.35 4.27 -0.53
C ALA A 13 -8.76 5.31 -1.50
N THR A 14 -8.05 4.86 -2.53
CA THR A 14 -7.30 5.70 -3.46
C THR A 14 -8.24 6.40 -4.44
N GLY A 15 -9.25 5.69 -4.96
CA GLY A 15 -10.24 6.27 -5.87
C GLY A 15 -10.98 7.44 -5.24
N ARG A 16 -11.47 7.24 -4.00
CA ARG A 16 -12.14 8.30 -3.24
C ARG A 16 -11.24 9.50 -2.94
N LEU A 17 -9.98 9.25 -2.56
CA LEU A 17 -9.02 10.32 -2.33
C LEU A 17 -8.76 11.13 -3.60
N LEU A 18 -8.56 10.47 -4.75
CA LEU A 18 -8.24 11.14 -6.00
C LEU A 18 -9.44 11.89 -6.62
N MET A 19 -10.66 11.39 -6.43
CA MET A 19 -11.86 11.96 -7.05
C MET A 19 -12.52 13.03 -6.19
N ALA A 20 -12.39 12.95 -4.86
CA ALA A 20 -13.13 13.82 -3.94
C ALA A 20 -12.24 14.56 -2.93
N ASP A 21 -10.91 14.38 -2.97
CA ASP A 21 -9.98 14.95 -1.99
C ASP A 21 -10.32 14.56 -0.53
N VAL A 22 -11.01 13.43 -0.35
CA VAL A 22 -11.41 12.90 0.97
C VAL A 22 -10.49 11.76 1.35
N PHE A 23 -9.74 11.96 2.44
CA PHE A 23 -8.95 10.89 3.06
C PHE A 23 -9.81 10.07 4.03
N ASP A 24 -10.07 8.82 3.68
CA ASP A 24 -10.76 7.86 4.54
C ASP A 24 -9.74 6.91 5.20
N GLU A 25 -9.41 7.20 6.46
CA GLU A 25 -8.41 6.44 7.21
C GLU A 25 -8.77 4.96 7.36
N ALA A 26 -10.06 4.64 7.53
CA ALA A 26 -10.51 3.26 7.65
C ALA A 26 -10.36 2.51 6.32
N ALA A 27 -10.70 3.15 5.19
CA ALA A 27 -10.52 2.56 3.87
C ALA A 27 -9.04 2.28 3.58
N PHE A 28 -8.15 3.23 3.86
CA PHE A 28 -6.71 3.07 3.67
C PHE A 28 -6.13 1.98 4.58
N LYS A 29 -6.57 1.90 5.84
CA LYS A 29 -6.15 0.84 6.76
C LYS A 29 -6.58 -0.54 6.26
N ASN A 30 -7.81 -0.69 5.77
CA ASN A 30 -8.31 -1.95 5.22
C ASN A 30 -7.52 -2.37 3.97
N LEU A 31 -7.26 -1.43 3.07
CA LEU A 31 -6.43 -1.66 1.89
C LEU A 31 -5.01 -2.10 2.28
N TYR A 32 -4.38 -1.40 3.22
CA TYR A 32 -3.02 -1.71 3.68
C TYR A 32 -2.95 -3.09 4.35
N SER A 33 -3.90 -3.42 5.23
CA SER A 33 -3.99 -4.74 5.86
C SER A 33 -4.11 -5.85 4.82
N TYR A 34 -4.99 -5.69 3.83
CA TYR A 34 -5.16 -6.67 2.76
C TYR A 34 -3.88 -6.87 1.94
N ILE A 35 -3.20 -5.77 1.61
CA ILE A 35 -1.90 -5.82 0.91
C ILE A 35 -0.85 -6.57 1.73
N CYS A 36 -0.80 -6.38 3.06
CA CYS A 36 0.09 -7.14 3.93
C CYS A 36 -0.22 -8.64 3.89
N GLU A 37 -1.50 -9.02 3.92
CA GLU A 37 -1.91 -10.43 3.82
C GLU A 37 -1.55 -11.05 2.45
N VAL A 38 -1.68 -10.28 1.38
CA VAL A 38 -1.25 -10.71 0.04
C VAL A 38 0.27 -10.84 0.00
N ALA A 39 1.03 -9.90 0.56
CA ALA A 39 2.49 -9.98 0.65
C ALA A 39 2.96 -11.25 1.35
N GLU A 40 2.28 -11.69 2.43
CA GLU A 40 2.61 -12.95 3.11
C GLU A 40 2.43 -14.19 2.19
N LYS A 41 1.40 -14.19 1.35
CA LYS A 41 1.15 -15.28 0.41
C LYS A 41 2.23 -15.29 -0.69
N LEU A 42 2.60 -14.10 -1.17
CA LEU A 42 3.58 -13.92 -2.25
C LEU A 42 4.98 -14.41 -1.90
N LYS A 43 5.35 -14.55 -0.62
CA LYS A 43 6.62 -15.19 -0.20
C LYS A 43 6.85 -16.58 -0.80
N ARG A 44 5.76 -17.30 -1.10
CA ARG A 44 5.80 -18.67 -1.64
C ARG A 44 5.58 -18.71 -3.15
N GLU A 45 5.32 -17.56 -3.76
CA GLU A 45 5.01 -17.45 -5.17
C GLU A 45 6.19 -16.84 -5.94
N SER A 46 6.41 -17.29 -7.17
CA SER A 46 7.47 -16.76 -8.03
C SER A 46 7.02 -15.58 -8.90
N VAL A 47 5.74 -15.21 -8.86
CA VAL A 47 5.15 -14.22 -9.76
C VAL A 47 4.29 -13.24 -8.98
N LEU A 48 4.56 -11.94 -9.19
CA LEU A 48 3.76 -10.86 -8.65
C LEU A 48 2.68 -10.45 -9.66
N SER A 49 1.44 -10.32 -9.18
CA SER A 49 0.35 -9.76 -10.00
C SER A 49 0.64 -8.29 -10.33
N LYS A 50 0.49 -7.92 -11.62
CA LYS A 50 0.57 -6.51 -12.05
C LYS A 50 -0.46 -5.63 -11.35
N GLN A 51 -1.63 -6.18 -11.02
CA GLN A 51 -2.67 -5.48 -10.28
C GLN A 51 -2.18 -5.11 -8.88
N PHE A 52 -1.56 -6.04 -8.16
CA PHE A 52 -0.99 -5.78 -6.84
C PHE A 52 0.05 -4.65 -6.89
N LEU A 53 1.01 -4.76 -7.82
CA LEU A 53 2.03 -3.72 -8.01
C LEU A 53 1.42 -2.35 -8.29
N ALA A 54 0.44 -2.30 -9.21
CA ALA A 54 -0.24 -1.06 -9.56
C ALA A 54 -0.97 -0.45 -8.36
N VAL A 55 -1.68 -1.26 -7.56
CA VAL A 55 -2.43 -0.77 -6.40
C VAL A 55 -1.50 -0.19 -5.33
N VAL A 56 -0.40 -0.89 -5.01
CA VAL A 56 0.57 -0.39 -4.01
C VAL A 56 1.20 0.93 -4.46
N LEU A 57 1.67 1.01 -5.72
CA LEU A 57 2.27 2.23 -6.28
C LEU A 57 1.26 3.38 -6.36
N ASN A 58 0.02 3.10 -6.75
CA ASN A 58 -1.03 4.09 -6.85
C ASN A 58 -1.43 4.64 -5.48
N ALA A 59 -1.50 3.79 -4.45
CA ALA A 59 -1.82 4.23 -3.09
C ALA A 59 -0.77 5.19 -2.54
N ALA A 60 0.52 4.84 -2.65
CA ALA A 60 1.61 5.71 -2.24
C ALA A 60 1.62 7.04 -3.03
N SER A 61 1.46 6.95 -4.35
CA SER A 61 1.45 8.13 -5.23
C SER A 61 0.25 9.05 -4.97
N ALA A 62 -0.94 8.50 -4.72
CA ALA A 62 -2.15 9.27 -4.42
C ALA A 62 -2.00 10.06 -3.12
N ILE A 63 -1.47 9.44 -2.06
CA ILE A 63 -1.20 10.11 -0.79
C ILE A 63 -0.19 11.24 -1.00
N ARG A 64 0.94 10.98 -1.66
CA ARG A 64 1.99 11.98 -1.90
C ARG A 64 1.51 13.16 -2.72
N SER A 65 0.79 12.89 -3.81
CA SER A 65 0.24 13.95 -4.66
C SER A 65 -0.71 14.85 -3.88
N ARG A 66 -1.58 14.27 -3.05
CA ARG A 66 -2.62 15.03 -2.33
C ARG A 66 -2.09 15.69 -1.07
N ALA A 67 -1.04 15.14 -0.45
CA ALA A 67 -0.33 15.73 0.69
C ALA A 67 0.30 17.10 0.39
N GLU A 68 0.54 17.43 -0.88
CA GLU A 68 1.08 18.72 -1.29
C GLU A 68 0.12 19.88 -0.96
N TYR A 69 -1.20 19.66 -1.07
CA TYR A 69 -2.22 20.70 -0.91
C TYR A 69 -3.31 20.36 0.13
N LEU A 70 -3.40 19.13 0.63
CA LEU A 70 -4.33 18.72 1.70
C LEU A 70 -3.58 18.49 3.01
N PRO A 71 -3.69 19.39 4.01
CA PRO A 71 -2.99 19.26 5.29
C PRO A 71 -3.30 17.96 6.04
N ASP A 72 -4.53 17.45 5.93
CA ASP A 72 -4.91 16.21 6.59
C ASP A 72 -4.29 14.97 5.94
N VAL A 73 -4.07 14.99 4.62
CA VAL A 73 -3.31 13.94 3.93
C VAL A 73 -1.83 14.04 4.22
N LYS A 74 -1.29 15.27 4.36
CA LYS A 74 0.12 15.50 4.70
C LYS A 74 0.53 14.85 6.03
N LYS A 75 -0.39 14.81 7.01
CA LYS A 75 -0.18 14.09 8.29
C LYS A 75 -0.06 12.58 8.11
N ARG A 76 -0.44 12.04 6.94
CA ARG A 76 -0.46 10.60 6.62
C ARG A 76 0.64 10.20 5.64
N ILE A 77 1.65 11.06 5.43
CA ILE A 77 2.75 10.77 4.51
C ILE A 77 3.49 9.47 4.84
N ALA A 78 3.62 9.15 6.13
CA ALA A 78 4.22 7.90 6.60
C ALA A 78 3.50 6.65 6.05
N LEU A 79 2.19 6.73 5.79
CA LEU A 79 1.46 5.61 5.19
C LEU A 79 1.88 5.37 3.73
N ALA A 80 2.27 6.41 2.98
CA ALA A 80 2.84 6.24 1.65
C ALA A 80 4.19 5.51 1.72
N ASP A 81 5.00 5.84 2.73
CA ASP A 81 6.28 5.15 2.96
C ASP A 81 6.06 3.69 3.38
N ASP A 82 5.00 3.39 4.12
CA ASP A 82 4.60 2.03 4.46
C ASP A 82 4.22 1.21 3.21
N PHE A 83 3.49 1.80 2.25
CA PHE A 83 3.20 1.13 0.97
C PHE A 83 4.48 0.81 0.18
N ASP A 84 5.40 1.76 0.08
CA ASP A 84 6.69 1.56 -0.59
C ASP A 84 7.53 0.49 0.12
N MET A 85 7.50 0.48 1.45
CA MET A 85 8.17 -0.54 2.25
C MET A 85 7.61 -1.94 1.92
N VAL A 86 6.29 -2.11 1.83
CA VAL A 86 5.71 -3.41 1.43
C VAL A 86 6.21 -3.82 0.05
N LEU A 87 6.25 -2.89 -0.91
CA LEU A 87 6.75 -3.19 -2.25
C LEU A 87 8.23 -3.63 -2.23
N ALA A 88 9.07 -2.94 -1.46
CA ALA A 88 10.48 -3.29 -1.30
C ALA A 88 10.66 -4.69 -0.68
N LEU A 89 9.87 -5.03 0.34
CA LEU A 89 9.90 -6.35 0.97
C LEU A 89 9.48 -7.45 -0.01
N VAL A 90 8.36 -7.25 -0.71
CA VAL A 90 7.84 -8.22 -1.68
C VAL A 90 8.84 -8.43 -2.82
N ALA A 91 9.55 -7.38 -3.26
CA ALA A 91 10.58 -7.47 -4.30
C ALA A 91 11.77 -8.37 -3.91
N VAL A 92 12.07 -8.51 -2.61
CA VAL A 92 13.13 -9.40 -2.10
C VAL A 92 12.60 -10.73 -1.55
N GLY A 93 11.31 -11.04 -1.77
CA GLY A 93 10.68 -12.28 -1.31
C GLY A 93 10.35 -12.29 0.18
N GLU A 94 10.14 -11.12 0.78
CA GLU A 94 9.76 -10.96 2.17
C GLU A 94 8.39 -10.29 2.32
N ALA A 95 7.86 -10.31 3.55
CA ALA A 95 6.62 -9.63 3.90
C ALA A 95 6.78 -8.81 5.20
N PRO A 96 5.81 -7.93 5.53
CA PRO A 96 5.90 -7.08 6.72
C PRO A 96 6.11 -7.84 8.03
N SER A 97 5.63 -9.08 8.17
CA SER A 97 5.87 -9.87 9.40
C SER A 97 7.31 -10.34 9.57
N ASP A 98 8.12 -10.37 8.50
CA ASP A 98 9.53 -10.76 8.56
C ASP A 98 10.42 -9.64 9.13
N ARG A 99 9.88 -8.42 9.27
CA ARG A 99 10.60 -7.32 9.91
C ARG A 99 10.87 -7.62 11.38
N ARG A 100 12.14 -7.55 11.76
CA ARG A 100 12.58 -7.56 13.15
C ARG A 100 12.67 -6.12 13.67
N PRO A 101 11.95 -5.77 14.75
CA PRO A 101 12.08 -4.46 15.38
C PRO A 101 13.54 -4.16 15.75
N ASN A 102 13.97 -2.90 15.55
CA ASN A 102 15.31 -2.40 15.88
C ASN A 102 16.50 -3.02 15.12
N VAL A 103 16.25 -3.73 14.01
CA VAL A 103 17.32 -4.20 13.12
C VAL A 103 17.36 -3.31 11.88
N PRO A 104 18.39 -2.43 11.73
CA PRO A 104 18.56 -1.64 10.52
C PRO A 104 18.72 -2.55 9.31
N ARG A 105 18.11 -2.18 8.19
CA ARG A 105 18.35 -2.82 6.90
C ARG A 105 18.97 -1.82 5.93
N VAL A 106 19.99 -2.28 5.22
CA VAL A 106 20.45 -1.62 4.00
C VAL A 106 19.45 -2.02 2.92
N ILE A 107 18.70 -1.04 2.42
CA ILE A 107 17.75 -1.19 1.32
C ILE A 107 18.42 -0.58 0.09
#